data_AF-A0A7Y5NW29-F1
#
_entry.id   AF-A0A7Y5NW29-F1
#
_cell.length_a   1.000
_cell.length_b   1.000
_cell.length_c   1.000
_cell.angle_alpha   90.00
_cell.angle_beta   90.00
_cell.angle_gamma   90.00
#
_symmetry.space_group_name_H-M   'P 1'
#
loop_
_entity.id
_entity.type
_entity.pdbx_description
1 polymer ?
#
loop_
_entity_poly.entity_id
_entity_poly.type
_entity_poly.pdbx_seq_one_letter_code
_entity_poly.pdbx_strand_id
1 'polypeptide(L)'
;MSRSYLVLQPSAGKMSPMASSRFVVSALIVLVLSTAVGCSDPCISSCEELKTCPDADQTVDCEDSCAVSTELAELFECQDILDVATQCEADAEDICTAHETCAPYIAAYTACTEARCEQEPSLCGD
;
A
#
# COMPACT_ATOMS: atom_id res chain seq x y z
N MET A 1 -41.48 6.53 -13.30
CA MET A 1 -40.22 7.12 -13.80
C MET A 1 -39.20 6.00 -13.89
N SER A 2 -39.05 5.39 -15.06
CA SER A 2 -38.22 4.21 -15.27
C SER A 2 -36.80 4.64 -15.59
N ARG A 3 -35.84 4.29 -14.73
CA ARG A 3 -34.40 4.49 -14.99
C ARG A 3 -33.87 3.26 -15.71
N SER A 4 -33.56 3.43 -17.00
CA SER A 4 -32.81 2.45 -17.79
C SER A 4 -31.35 2.46 -17.36
N TYR A 5 -30.87 1.36 -16.80
CA TYR A 5 -29.45 1.15 -16.52
C TYR A 5 -28.83 0.47 -17.76
N LEU A 6 -28.00 1.23 -18.49
CA LEU A 6 -27.12 0.72 -19.52
C LEU A 6 -26.01 -0.11 -18.84
N VAL A 7 -26.08 -1.42 -19.03
CA VAL A 7 -25.03 -2.37 -18.66
C VAL A 7 -23.84 -2.15 -19.59
N LEU A 8 -22.75 -1.58 -19.08
CA LEU A 8 -21.46 -1.55 -19.75
C LEU A 8 -20.82 -2.94 -19.62
N GLN A 9 -20.67 -3.64 -20.75
CA GLN A 9 -19.90 -4.88 -20.82
C GLN A 9 -18.40 -4.57 -20.76
N PRO A 10 -17.60 -5.22 -19.90
CA PRO A 10 -16.15 -5.13 -19.97
C PRO A 10 -15.63 -5.92 -21.17
N SER A 11 -14.85 -5.24 -22.02
CA SER A 11 -14.14 -5.79 -23.16
C SER A 11 -13.13 -6.84 -22.68
N ALA A 12 -13.32 -8.09 -23.08
CA ALA A 12 -12.39 -9.18 -22.84
C ALA A 12 -11.04 -8.90 -23.55
N GLY A 13 -10.10 -8.34 -22.80
CA GLY A 13 -8.70 -8.22 -23.19
C GLY A 13 -8.06 -9.61 -23.25
N LYS A 14 -7.62 -9.98 -24.44
CA LYS A 14 -6.95 -11.23 -24.77
C LYS A 14 -5.55 -11.23 -24.16
N MET A 15 -5.41 -11.73 -22.93
CA MET A 15 -4.11 -11.95 -22.30
C MET A 15 -3.43 -13.17 -22.92
N SER A 16 -2.30 -12.93 -23.58
CA SER A 16 -1.40 -13.96 -24.09
C SER A 16 -0.77 -14.75 -22.94
N PRO A 17 -0.58 -16.07 -23.08
CA PRO A 17 0.03 -16.89 -22.03
C PRO A 17 1.52 -16.55 -21.89
N MET A 18 1.94 -16.07 -20.71
CA MET A 18 3.35 -15.96 -20.37
C MET A 18 3.94 -17.37 -20.23
N ALA A 19 4.95 -17.62 -21.05
CA ALA A 19 5.67 -18.86 -21.14
C ALA A 19 6.26 -19.24 -19.78
N SER A 20 5.94 -20.47 -19.40
CA SER A 20 6.52 -21.24 -18.30
C SER A 20 8.05 -21.27 -18.42
N SER A 21 8.73 -20.45 -17.62
CA SER A 21 10.20 -20.50 -17.47
C SER A 21 10.54 -21.41 -16.30
N ARG A 22 11.32 -22.45 -16.61
CA ARG A 22 11.64 -23.57 -15.74
C ARG A 22 12.53 -23.13 -14.57
N PHE A 23 12.11 -23.52 -13.38
CA PHE A 23 12.89 -23.59 -12.15
C PHE A 23 14.25 -24.26 -12.40
N VAL A 24 15.34 -23.53 -12.12
CA VAL A 24 16.63 -24.10 -11.74
C VAL A 24 16.98 -23.50 -10.38
N VAL A 25 16.61 -24.23 -9.33
CA VAL A 25 16.99 -23.96 -7.94
C VAL A 25 18.46 -24.32 -7.78
N SER A 26 19.34 -23.32 -7.76
CA SER A 26 20.71 -23.47 -7.27
C SER A 26 20.89 -22.60 -6.04
N ALA A 27 20.92 -23.28 -4.90
CA ALA A 27 21.16 -22.73 -3.58
C ALA A 27 22.51 -22.00 -3.53
N LEU A 28 22.47 -20.70 -3.25
CA LEU A 28 23.62 -19.94 -2.80
C LEU A 28 23.15 -19.11 -1.61
N ILE A 29 23.28 -19.73 -0.43
CA ILE A 29 23.16 -19.09 0.87
C ILE A 29 24.35 -18.12 0.96
N VAL A 30 24.11 -16.86 0.57
CA VAL A 30 24.99 -15.75 0.90
C VAL A 30 24.37 -15.07 2.12
N LEU A 31 24.92 -15.40 3.29
CA LEU A 31 24.79 -14.62 4.51
C LEU A 31 25.39 -13.23 4.26
N VAL A 32 24.59 -12.34 3.66
CA VAL A 32 24.91 -10.92 3.64
C VAL A 32 24.42 -10.34 4.97
N LEU A 33 25.28 -10.40 5.99
CA LEU A 33 25.20 -9.44 7.08
C LEU A 33 25.59 -8.07 6.50
N SER A 34 24.65 -7.44 5.78
CA SER A 34 24.70 -6.02 5.49
C SER A 34 24.45 -5.31 6.79
N THR A 35 25.49 -4.71 7.36
CA THR A 35 25.34 -3.58 8.26
C THR A 35 24.47 -2.54 7.55
N ALA A 36 23.18 -2.52 7.89
CA ALA A 36 22.18 -1.57 7.40
C ALA A 36 22.52 -0.17 7.90
N VAL A 37 23.43 0.49 7.19
CA VAL A 37 23.61 1.94 7.28
C VAL A 37 22.49 2.56 6.45
N GLY A 38 21.34 2.80 7.09
CA GLY A 38 20.53 3.99 6.83
C GLY A 38 19.60 4.04 5.62
N CYS A 39 19.06 2.92 5.13
CA CYS A 39 17.80 3.00 4.39
C CYS A 39 16.65 2.98 5.41
N SER A 40 16.30 4.14 5.99
CA SER A 40 15.06 4.23 6.77
C SER A 40 13.89 3.86 5.88
N ASP A 41 12.96 3.07 6.41
CA ASP A 41 11.70 2.77 5.72
C ASP A 41 11.00 4.10 5.36
N PRO A 42 10.57 4.31 4.10
CA PRO A 42 9.94 5.56 3.70
C PRO A 42 8.68 5.85 4.51
N CYS A 43 7.92 4.83 4.92
CA CYS A 43 6.75 5.02 5.79
C CYS A 43 7.17 5.58 7.16
N ILE A 44 8.19 4.99 7.79
CA ILE A 44 8.66 5.45 9.11
C ILE A 44 9.23 6.87 9.00
N SER A 45 10.04 7.14 7.98
CA SER A 45 10.64 8.45 7.77
C SER A 45 9.58 9.53 7.55
N SER A 46 8.62 9.29 6.65
CA SER A 46 7.52 10.22 6.38
C SER A 46 6.62 10.42 7.60
N CYS A 47 6.38 9.37 8.39
CA CYS A 47 5.62 9.47 9.64
C CYS A 47 6.34 10.33 10.70
N GLU A 48 7.66 10.12 10.90
CA GLU A 48 8.44 10.92 11.84
C GLU A 48 8.55 12.38 11.40
N GLU A 49 8.63 12.64 10.10
CA GLU A 49 8.56 14.00 9.55
C GLU A 49 7.16 14.62 9.73
N LEU A 50 6.09 13.86 9.50
CA LEU A 50 4.71 14.32 9.69
C LEU A 50 4.45 14.73 11.14
N LYS A 51 5.04 14.05 12.14
CA LYS A 51 4.93 14.43 13.56
C LYS A 51 5.45 15.83 13.88
N THR A 52 6.25 16.43 13.00
CA THR A 52 6.71 17.82 13.15
C THR A 52 5.67 18.86 12.74
N CYS A 53 4.58 18.44 12.07
CA CYS A 53 3.51 19.31 11.62
C CYS A 53 2.61 19.76 12.79
N PRO A 54 2.05 20.98 12.73
CA PRO A 54 1.37 21.61 13.86
C PRO A 54 0.11 20.88 14.36
N ASP A 55 -0.53 20.07 13.51
CA ASP A 55 -1.76 19.35 13.83
C ASP A 55 -1.57 17.82 13.86
N ALA A 56 -0.33 17.33 13.72
CA ALA A 56 -0.05 15.90 13.72
C ALA A 56 -0.07 15.32 15.14
N ASP A 57 -0.50 14.06 15.24
CA ASP A 57 -0.42 13.32 16.50
C ASP A 57 1.01 12.87 16.77
N GLN A 58 1.67 13.59 17.69
CA GLN A 58 3.06 13.32 18.10
C GLN A 58 3.21 12.03 18.93
N THR A 59 2.10 11.42 19.36
CA THR A 59 2.12 10.20 20.17
C THR A 59 2.07 8.93 19.34
N VAL A 60 1.90 9.04 18.02
CA VAL A 60 1.94 7.91 17.09
C VAL A 60 3.31 7.24 17.14
N ASP A 61 3.29 5.92 17.33
CA ASP A 61 4.44 5.05 17.14
C ASP A 61 4.54 4.71 15.65
N CYS A 62 5.48 5.36 14.95
CA CYS A 62 5.62 5.22 13.51
C CYS A 62 6.07 3.82 13.09
N GLU A 63 6.85 3.12 13.92
CA GLU A 63 7.28 1.74 13.62
C GLU A 63 6.07 0.80 13.65
N ASP A 64 5.28 0.86 14.72
CA ASP A 64 4.08 0.03 14.87
C ASP A 64 3.01 0.40 13.84
N SER A 65 2.78 1.69 13.59
CA SER A 65 1.77 2.15 12.64
C SER A 65 2.10 1.71 11.21
N CYS A 66 3.37 1.80 10.81
CA CYS A 66 3.82 1.34 9.49
C CYS A 66 3.75 -0.19 9.40
N ALA A 67 4.19 -0.92 10.43
CA ALA A 67 4.11 -2.37 10.46
C ALA A 67 2.67 -2.86 10.32
N VAL A 68 1.71 -2.28 11.06
CA VAL A 68 0.29 -2.61 10.96
C VAL A 68 -0.25 -2.30 9.56
N SER A 69 0.10 -1.16 8.97
CA SER A 69 -0.37 -0.79 7.63
C SER A 69 0.16 -1.76 6.57
N THR A 70 1.44 -2.14 6.65
CA THR A 70 2.03 -3.15 5.78
C THR A 70 1.34 -4.50 5.98
N GLU A 71 1.21 -5.00 7.20
CA GLU A 71 0.54 -6.28 7.49
C GLU A 71 -0.89 -6.33 6.97
N LEU A 72 -1.67 -5.26 7.15
CA LEU A 72 -3.02 -5.15 6.60
C LEU A 72 -3.01 -5.13 5.08
N ALA A 73 -2.07 -4.40 4.47
CA ALA A 73 -1.93 -4.39 3.02
C ALA A 73 -1.55 -5.78 2.49
N GLU A 74 -0.71 -6.55 3.17
CA GLU A 74 -0.41 -7.94 2.79
C GLU A 74 -1.64 -8.83 2.93
N LEU A 75 -2.33 -8.73 4.07
CA LEU A 75 -3.53 -9.51 4.37
C LEU A 75 -4.65 -9.27 3.35
N PHE A 76 -4.82 -8.03 2.89
CA PHE A 76 -5.81 -7.65 1.89
C PHE A 76 -5.29 -7.72 0.44
N GLU A 77 -4.04 -8.12 0.23
CA GLU A 77 -3.38 -8.12 -1.09
C GLU A 77 -3.45 -6.72 -1.78
N CYS A 78 -3.28 -5.66 -0.98
CA CYS A 78 -3.29 -4.25 -1.39
C CYS A 78 -1.90 -3.59 -1.33
N GLN A 79 -0.81 -4.37 -1.17
CA GLN A 79 0.58 -3.88 -1.01
C GLN A 79 0.99 -2.88 -2.09
N ASP A 80 0.78 -3.19 -3.38
CA ASP A 80 1.15 -2.31 -4.49
C ASP A 80 0.51 -0.91 -4.40
N ILE A 81 -0.70 -0.82 -3.83
CA ILE A 81 -1.42 0.44 -3.69
C ILE A 81 -0.91 1.22 -2.48
N LEU A 82 -0.61 0.52 -1.38
CA LEU A 82 0.04 1.11 -0.21
C LEU A 82 1.40 1.69 -0.61
N ASP A 83 2.22 0.95 -1.35
CA ASP A 83 3.55 1.40 -1.80
C ASP A 83 3.46 2.69 -2.64
N VAL A 84 2.47 2.79 -3.52
CA VAL A 84 2.24 4.01 -4.31
C VAL A 84 1.80 5.18 -3.44
N ALA A 85 0.94 4.95 -2.44
CA ALA A 85 0.52 5.99 -1.51
C ALA A 85 1.70 6.49 -0.65
N THR A 86 2.46 5.56 -0.06
CA THR A 86 3.66 5.86 0.74
C THR A 86 4.71 6.59 -0.08
N GLN A 87 4.97 6.16 -1.32
CA GLN A 87 5.92 6.83 -2.21
C GLN A 87 5.45 8.25 -2.56
N CYS A 88 4.15 8.45 -2.80
CA CYS A 88 3.60 9.78 -3.04
C CYS A 88 3.84 10.70 -1.84
N GLU A 89 3.61 10.21 -0.61
CA GLU A 89 3.81 11.01 0.60
C GLU A 89 5.29 11.30 0.84
N ALA A 90 6.17 10.34 0.56
CA ALA A 90 7.62 10.51 0.65
C ALA A 90 8.19 11.48 -0.42
N ASP A 91 7.58 11.55 -1.60
CA ASP A 91 7.98 12.46 -2.68
C ASP A 91 7.35 13.86 -2.56
N ALA A 92 6.43 14.07 -1.62
CA ALA A 92 5.76 15.35 -1.44
C ALA A 92 6.77 16.43 -0.99
N GLU A 93 6.70 17.61 -1.62
CA GLU A 93 7.58 18.74 -1.26
C GLU A 93 7.30 19.27 0.15
N ASP A 94 6.08 19.10 0.64
CA ASP A 94 5.65 19.49 1.98
C ASP A 94 4.91 18.32 2.65
N ILE A 95 5.59 17.66 3.59
CA ILE A 95 5.05 16.52 4.33
C ILE A 95 3.76 16.85 5.08
N CYS A 96 3.57 18.11 5.50
CA CYS A 96 2.38 18.54 6.23
C CYS A 96 1.13 18.65 5.34
N THR A 97 1.32 18.65 4.02
CA THR A 97 0.22 18.64 3.03
C THR A 97 0.26 17.42 2.11
N ALA A 98 1.21 16.50 2.34
CA ALA A 98 1.38 15.28 1.58
C ALA A 98 0.10 14.46 1.53
N HIS A 99 -0.58 14.29 2.66
CA HIS A 99 -1.83 13.55 2.75
C HIS A 99 -2.92 14.10 1.82
N GLU A 100 -3.07 15.43 1.73
CA GLU A 100 -4.05 16.06 0.82
C GLU A 100 -3.67 15.86 -0.65
N THR A 101 -2.37 15.95 -0.95
CA THR A 101 -1.82 15.76 -2.30
C THR A 101 -1.95 14.31 -2.77
N CYS A 102 -1.76 13.36 -1.85
CA CYS A 102 -1.77 11.92 -2.08
C CYS A 102 -3.12 11.26 -1.82
N ALA A 103 -4.14 12.05 -1.46
CA ALA A 103 -5.53 11.63 -1.27
C ALA A 103 -6.06 10.62 -2.31
N PRO A 104 -5.82 10.74 -3.63
CA PRO A 104 -6.30 9.73 -4.58
C PRO A 104 -5.69 8.34 -4.38
N TYR A 105 -4.42 8.25 -3.97
CA TYR A 105 -3.75 6.96 -3.72
C TYR A 105 -4.18 6.36 -2.38
N ILE A 106 -4.33 7.20 -1.36
CA ILE A 106 -4.84 6.81 -0.05
C ILE A 106 -6.29 6.31 -0.14
N ALA A 107 -7.13 7.00 -0.92
CA ALA A 107 -8.49 6.57 -1.20
C ALA A 107 -8.52 5.25 -1.98
N ALA A 108 -7.58 5.02 -2.90
CA ALA A 108 -7.46 3.75 -3.61
C ALA A 108 -7.06 2.60 -2.67
N TYR A 109 -6.15 2.85 -1.73
CA TYR A 109 -5.78 1.85 -0.70
C TYR A 109 -6.99 1.52 0.18
N THR A 110 -7.69 2.54 0.67
CA THR A 110 -8.91 2.37 1.48
C THR A 110 -9.95 1.54 0.72
N ALA A 111 -10.25 1.91 -0.53
CA ALA A 111 -11.20 1.17 -1.36
C ALA A 111 -10.78 -0.29 -1.61
N CYS A 112 -9.48 -0.57 -1.71
CA CYS A 112 -8.97 -1.93 -1.82
C CYS A 112 -9.25 -2.74 -0.54
N THR A 113 -8.95 -2.18 0.63
CA THR A 113 -9.23 -2.83 1.92
C THR A 113 -10.74 -3.06 2.12
N GLU A 114 -11.59 -2.09 1.82
CA GLU A 114 -13.04 -2.21 1.89
C GLU A 114 -13.58 -3.30 0.94
N ALA A 115 -13.11 -3.32 -0.32
CA ALA A 115 -13.51 -4.34 -1.28
C ALA A 115 -13.11 -5.76 -0.85
N ARG A 116 -12.03 -5.90 -0.09
CA ARG A 116 -11.61 -7.18 0.49
C ARG A 116 -12.43 -7.56 1.71
N CYS A 117 -12.78 -6.59 2.57
CA CYS A 117 -13.74 -6.80 3.64
C CYS A 117 -15.10 -7.30 3.14
N GLU A 118 -15.58 -6.76 2.02
CA GLU A 118 -16.85 -7.21 1.41
C GLU A 118 -16.77 -8.66 0.90
N GLN A 119 -15.61 -9.09 0.42
CA GLN A 119 -15.37 -10.46 -0.05
C GLN A 119 -15.15 -11.44 1.09
N GLU A 120 -14.44 -11.02 2.14
CA GLU A 120 -14.08 -11.83 3.31
C GLU A 120 -14.33 -11.06 4.63
N PRO A 121 -15.59 -11.00 5.09
CA PRO A 121 -15.95 -10.21 6.29
C PRO A 121 -15.20 -10.59 7.57
N SER A 122 -14.73 -11.84 7.65
CA SER A 122 -13.94 -12.32 8.79
C SER A 122 -12.60 -11.61 8.98
N LEU A 123 -12.11 -10.90 7.95
CA LEU A 123 -10.85 -10.14 8.03
C LEU A 123 -11.01 -8.78 8.70
N CYS A 124 -12.24 -8.26 8.85
CA CYS A 124 -12.47 -6.85 9.19
C CYS A 124 -13.11 -6.62 10.57
N GLY A 125 -13.20 -7.68 11.38
CA GLY A 125 -13.84 -7.64 12.69
C GLY A 125 -15.38 -7.57 12.60
N ASP A 126 -16.06 -8.05 13.65
CA ASP A 126 -17.51 -7.93 13.84
C ASP A 126 -17.90 -6.56 14.45
#